data_AF-A0A955BK20-F1
#
_entry.id   AF-A0A955BK20-F1
#
_cell.length_a   1.000
_cell.length_b   1.000
_cell.length_c   1.000
_cell.angle_alpha   90.00
_cell.angle_beta   90.00
_cell.angle_gamma   90.00
#
_symmetry.space_group_name_H-M   'P 1'
#
loop_
_entity.id
_entity.type
_entity.pdbx_description
1 polymer ?
#
loop_
_entity_poly.entity_id
_entity_poly.type
_entity_poly.pdbx_seq_one_letter_code
_entity_poly.pdbx_strand_id
1 'polypeptide(L)'
;LADLLHTCPVTERRMLETAMAECGMCKQRVSESAIKHDRCVACRGLTPIRKEQARLARVLGEYPKLDRWRSWKLAETATVYILEADSLWRRLLLIVNKETLDIQHVATASRFGKTWLPLDPAEYPDQIGQRSLSGVV
;
A
#
# COMPACT_ATOMS: atom_id res chain seq x y z
N LEU A 1 27.06 -16.09 -1.77
CA LEU A 1 26.86 -15.12 -2.88
C LEU A 1 25.39 -15.04 -3.33
N ALA A 2 24.65 -16.15 -3.40
CA ALA A 2 23.21 -16.12 -3.69
C ALA A 2 22.34 -15.44 -2.60
N ASP A 3 22.81 -15.42 -1.34
CA ASP A 3 22.13 -14.78 -0.19
C ASP A 3 22.02 -13.25 -0.23
N LEU A 4 22.74 -12.58 -1.15
CA LEU A 4 22.70 -11.10 -1.24
C LEU A 4 21.80 -10.60 -2.38
N LEU A 5 21.23 -11.53 -3.16
CA LEU A 5 20.37 -11.19 -4.30
C LEU A 5 18.91 -11.23 -3.87
N HIS A 6 18.29 -10.05 -3.85
CA HIS A 6 16.86 -9.89 -3.63
C HIS A 6 16.15 -9.60 -4.95
N THR A 7 14.89 -10.03 -5.04
CA THR A 7 14.04 -9.72 -6.19
C THR A 7 13.31 -8.41 -5.91
N CYS A 8 13.48 -7.42 -6.78
CA CYS A 8 12.72 -6.18 -6.66
C CYS A 8 11.23 -6.46 -6.91
N PRO A 9 10.32 -6.12 -5.99
CA PRO A 9 8.90 -6.45 -6.14
C PRO A 9 8.20 -5.66 -7.26
N VAL A 10 8.80 -4.56 -7.74
CA VAL A 10 8.23 -3.70 -8.80
C VAL A 10 8.75 -4.06 -10.19
N THR A 11 10.02 -4.49 -10.31
CA THR A 11 10.65 -4.79 -11.60
C THR A 11 10.90 -6.27 -11.84
N GLU A 12 10.72 -7.10 -10.80
CA GLU A 12 10.97 -8.54 -10.77
C GLU A 12 12.40 -8.96 -11.12
N ARG A 13 13.33 -7.99 -11.17
CA ARG A 13 14.75 -8.23 -11.40
C ARG A 13 15.43 -8.63 -10.09
N ARG A 14 16.30 -9.63 -10.16
CA ARG A 14 17.25 -9.94 -9.09
C ARG A 14 18.35 -8.90 -9.04
N MET A 15 18.65 -8.40 -7.86
CA MET A 15 19.68 -7.38 -7.65
C MET A 15 20.26 -7.48 -6.24
N LEU A 16 21.43 -6.90 -6.07
CA LEU A 16 22.07 -6.82 -4.77
C LEU A 16 21.27 -5.92 -3.83
N GLU A 17 21.24 -6.27 -2.55
CA GLU A 17 20.59 -5.46 -1.51
C GLU A 17 21.05 -3.99 -1.52
N THR A 18 22.33 -3.75 -1.80
CA THR A 18 22.94 -2.42 -1.87
C THR A 18 22.48 -1.59 -3.05
N ALA A 19 21.85 -2.20 -4.06
CA ALA A 19 21.26 -1.51 -5.21
C ALA A 19 19.74 -1.30 -5.04
N MET A 20 19.22 -1.54 -3.84
CA MET A 20 17.82 -1.33 -3.48
C MET A 20 17.66 -0.13 -2.56
N ALA A 21 16.69 0.71 -2.88
CA ALA A 21 16.28 1.87 -2.08
C ALA A 21 14.83 1.72 -1.61
N GLU A 22 14.50 2.36 -0.49
CA GLU A 22 13.13 2.41 0.02
C GLU A 22 12.29 3.44 -0.76
N CYS A 23 11.10 3.05 -1.19
CA CYS A 23 10.14 3.98 -1.76
C CYS A 23 9.55 4.89 -0.67
N GLY A 24 9.68 6.22 -0.79
CA GLY A 24 9.17 7.17 0.18
C GLY A 24 7.66 7.11 0.40
N MET A 25 6.90 6.59 -0.58
CA MET A 25 5.43 6.41 -0.47
C MET A 25 5.02 5.04 0.08
N CYS A 26 5.38 3.92 -0.57
CA CYS A 26 4.91 2.59 -0.15
C CYS A 26 5.83 1.86 0.83
N LYS A 27 7.00 2.43 1.16
CA LYS A 27 7.99 1.86 2.09
C LYS A 27 8.57 0.50 1.69
N GLN A 28 8.28 0.03 0.47
CA GLN A 28 8.93 -1.16 -0.07
C GLN A 28 10.37 -0.86 -0.49
N ARG A 29 11.28 -1.81 -0.23
CA ARG A 29 12.60 -1.84 -0.85
C ARG A 29 12.46 -2.27 -2.30
N VAL A 30 12.85 -1.37 -3.21
CA VAL A 30 12.74 -1.53 -4.65
C VAL A 30 14.08 -1.18 -5.31
N SER A 31 14.25 -1.50 -6.58
CA SER A 31 15.40 -1.03 -7.34
C SER A 31 15.46 0.49 -7.32
N GLU A 32 16.65 1.06 -7.12
CA GLU A 32 16.86 2.50 -7.29
C GLU A 32 16.37 3.00 -8.66
N SER A 33 16.59 2.20 -9.71
CA SER A 33 16.14 2.51 -11.07
C SER A 33 14.60 2.61 -11.21
N ALA A 34 13.86 2.00 -10.28
CA ALA A 34 12.40 2.06 -10.24
C ALA A 34 11.88 3.29 -9.48
N ILE A 35 12.73 4.06 -8.79
CA ILE A 35 12.34 5.26 -8.05
C ILE A 35 12.52 6.50 -8.93
N LYS A 36 11.47 7.32 -9.00
CA LYS A 36 11.52 8.66 -9.62
C LYS A 36 10.71 9.65 -8.79
N HIS A 37 11.34 10.73 -8.33
CA HIS A 37 10.76 11.70 -7.39
C HIS A 37 10.22 11.02 -6.11
N ASP A 38 11.08 10.22 -5.46
CA ASP A 38 10.80 9.54 -4.19
C ASP A 38 9.66 8.49 -4.23
N ARG A 39 9.19 8.14 -5.42
CA ARG A 39 8.12 7.16 -5.63
C ARG A 39 8.51 6.11 -6.64
N CYS A 40 8.23 4.85 -6.31
CA CYS A 40 8.44 3.73 -7.23
C CYS A 40 7.45 3.78 -8.41
N VAL A 41 7.76 3.07 -9.49
CA VAL A 41 6.88 2.98 -10.67
C VAL A 41 5.46 2.52 -10.31
N ALA A 42 5.31 1.56 -9.41
CA ALA A 42 3.99 1.08 -8.97
C ALA A 42 3.17 2.19 -8.28
N CYS A 43 3.76 2.91 -7.31
CA CYS A 43 3.10 4.06 -6.66
C CYS A 43 2.70 5.17 -7.64
N ARG A 44 3.47 5.33 -8.73
CA ARG A 44 3.17 6.31 -9.77
C ARG A 44 2.10 5.84 -10.76
N GLY A 45 1.95 4.53 -10.90
CA GLY A 45 1.00 3.87 -11.78
C GLY A 45 -0.33 3.50 -11.12
N LEU A 46 -0.74 4.19 -10.05
CA LEU A 46 -2.02 3.97 -9.37
C LEU A 46 -3.18 4.20 -10.35
N THR A 47 -4.02 3.17 -10.52
CA THR A 47 -5.17 3.20 -11.43
C THR A 47 -6.48 3.19 -10.65
N PRO A 48 -7.52 3.93 -11.07
CA PRO A 48 -8.82 3.91 -10.41
C PRO A 48 -9.42 2.51 -10.34
N ILE A 49 -9.96 2.14 -9.18
CA ILE A 49 -10.60 0.86 -8.93
C ILE A 49 -11.97 1.07 -8.25
N ARG A 50 -12.93 0.18 -8.51
CA ARG A 50 -14.24 0.18 -7.86
C ARG A 50 -14.28 -0.80 -6.69
N LYS A 51 -15.13 -0.53 -5.70
CA LYS A 51 -15.23 -1.33 -4.46
C LYS A 51 -15.64 -2.78 -4.72
N GLU A 52 -16.42 -3.00 -5.76
CA GLU A 52 -16.94 -4.32 -6.15
C GLU A 52 -15.88 -5.20 -6.83
N GLN A 53 -14.75 -4.61 -7.23
CA GLN A 53 -13.66 -5.39 -7.81
C GLN A 53 -13.04 -6.28 -6.75
N ALA A 54 -12.90 -7.57 -7.06
CA ALA A 54 -12.50 -8.62 -6.11
C ALA A 54 -11.30 -8.26 -5.23
N ARG A 55 -10.29 -7.58 -5.79
CA ARG A 55 -9.07 -7.16 -5.08
C ARG A 55 -9.37 -6.18 -3.94
N LEU A 56 -10.13 -5.11 -4.24
CA LEU A 56 -10.50 -4.13 -3.24
C LEU A 56 -11.57 -4.68 -2.30
N ALA A 57 -12.58 -5.41 -2.83
CA ALA A 57 -13.63 -6.03 -2.04
C ALA A 57 -13.08 -6.92 -0.91
N ARG A 58 -12.04 -7.71 -1.19
CA ARG A 58 -11.34 -8.53 -0.18
C ARG A 58 -10.78 -7.68 0.97
N VAL A 59 -10.06 -6.61 0.65
CA VAL A 59 -9.47 -5.71 1.65
C VAL A 59 -10.56 -4.98 2.45
N LEU A 60 -11.64 -4.53 1.79
CA LEU A 60 -12.76 -3.87 2.47
C LEU A 60 -13.53 -4.83 3.40
N GLY A 61 -13.63 -6.10 3.06
CA GLY A 61 -14.23 -7.13 3.91
C GLY A 61 -13.45 -7.35 5.21
N GLU A 62 -12.12 -7.31 5.14
CA GLU A 62 -11.26 -7.43 6.33
C GLU A 62 -11.27 -6.15 7.17
N TYR A 63 -11.45 -4.97 6.58
CA TYR A 63 -11.37 -3.68 7.27
C TYR A 63 -12.62 -2.81 6.99
N PRO A 64 -13.75 -3.02 7.69
CA PRO A 64 -15.02 -2.40 7.34
C PRO A 64 -15.03 -0.86 7.39
N LYS A 65 -14.22 -0.23 8.25
CA LYS A 65 -14.13 1.24 8.30
C LYS A 65 -13.48 1.84 7.04
N LEU A 66 -12.85 1.03 6.18
CA LEU A 66 -12.38 1.49 4.88
C LEU A 66 -13.52 1.89 3.94
N ASP A 67 -14.74 1.39 4.15
CA ASP A 67 -15.87 1.69 3.27
C ASP A 67 -16.24 3.19 3.23
N ARG A 68 -15.90 3.97 4.27
CA ARG A 68 -16.11 5.43 4.27
C ARG A 68 -15.26 6.17 3.24
N TRP A 69 -14.16 5.58 2.77
CA TRP A 69 -13.26 6.18 1.79
C TRP A 69 -13.77 5.96 0.37
N ARG A 70 -13.47 6.93 -0.52
CA ARG A 70 -14.00 7.01 -1.88
C ARG A 70 -12.85 7.13 -2.89
N SER A 71 -13.19 7.04 -4.18
CA SER A 71 -12.24 7.28 -5.28
C SER A 71 -10.97 6.44 -5.17
N TRP A 72 -11.14 5.14 -4.93
CA TRP A 72 -10.05 4.22 -4.75
C TRP A 72 -9.17 4.11 -5.99
N LYS A 73 -7.87 3.97 -5.76
CA LYS A 73 -6.88 3.59 -6.76
C LYS A 73 -6.07 2.43 -6.23
N LEU A 74 -5.64 1.58 -7.15
CA LEU A 74 -4.81 0.42 -6.87
C LEU A 74 -3.63 0.38 -7.83
N ALA A 75 -2.48 -0.01 -7.27
CA ALA A 75 -1.35 -0.55 -7.99
C ALA A 75 -0.90 -1.81 -7.26
N GLU A 76 -0.15 -2.64 -7.96
CA GLU A 76 0.30 -3.91 -7.44
C GLU A 76 1.78 -4.08 -7.67
N THR A 77 2.44 -4.72 -6.71
CA THR A 77 3.78 -5.27 -6.88
C THR A 77 3.72 -6.78 -6.77
N ALA A 78 4.85 -7.49 -6.78
CA ALA A 78 4.85 -8.94 -6.59
C ALA A 78 4.19 -9.35 -5.25
N THR A 79 4.33 -8.55 -4.20
CA THR A 79 3.99 -8.96 -2.82
C THR A 79 2.88 -8.14 -2.15
N VAL A 80 2.60 -6.92 -2.62
CA VAL A 80 1.59 -6.05 -1.97
C VAL A 80 0.61 -5.42 -2.95
N TYR A 81 -0.56 -5.08 -2.40
CA TYR A 81 -1.47 -4.07 -2.92
C TYR A 81 -1.06 -2.69 -2.39
N ILE A 82 -0.96 -1.71 -3.28
CA ILE A 82 -0.78 -0.29 -2.96
C ILE A 82 -2.12 0.38 -3.24
N LEU A 83 -2.83 0.75 -2.17
CA LEU A 83 -4.15 1.32 -2.25
C LEU A 83 -4.11 2.79 -1.83
N GLU A 84 -4.72 3.64 -2.64
CA GLU A 84 -4.93 5.05 -2.32
C GLU A 84 -6.42 5.35 -2.36
N ALA A 85 -6.94 6.09 -1.38
CA ALA A 85 -8.31 6.53 -1.38
C ALA A 85 -8.43 7.98 -0.88
N ASP A 86 -9.51 8.64 -1.25
CA ASP A 86 -9.80 10.01 -0.87
C ASP A 86 -11.06 10.08 0.01
N SER A 87 -11.09 11.07 0.88
CA SER A 87 -12.31 11.57 1.53
C SER A 87 -12.53 13.04 1.13
N LEU A 88 -13.52 13.68 1.75
CA LEU A 88 -13.79 15.10 1.56
C LEU A 88 -12.56 15.98 1.88
N TRP A 89 -11.75 15.60 2.87
CA TRP A 89 -10.64 16.43 3.37
C TRP A 89 -9.29 15.72 3.48
N ARG A 90 -9.27 14.39 3.40
CA ARG A 90 -8.07 13.57 3.62
C ARG A 90 -7.86 12.59 2.47
N ARG A 91 -6.65 12.05 2.42
CA ARG A 91 -6.24 10.93 1.57
C ARG A 91 -5.71 9.84 2.49
N LEU A 92 -5.95 8.60 2.11
CA LEU A 92 -5.46 7.40 2.77
C LEU A 92 -4.52 6.69 1.80
N LEU A 93 -3.38 6.23 2.32
CA LEU A 93 -2.51 5.28 1.68
C LEU A 93 -2.48 4.01 2.53
N LEU A 94 -2.71 2.87 1.90
CA LEU A 94 -2.73 1.58 2.53
C LEU A 94 -1.87 0.60 1.73
N ILE A 95 -0.89 -0.01 2.38
CA ILE A 95 -0.03 -1.04 1.80
C ILE A 95 -0.38 -2.37 2.47
N VAL A 96 -0.86 -3.32 1.67
CA VAL A 96 -1.44 -4.57 2.16
C VAL A 96 -0.73 -5.76 1.52
N ASN A 97 -0.31 -6.75 2.32
CA ASN A 97 0.21 -8.00 1.79
C ASN A 97 -0.87 -8.71 0.95
N LYS A 98 -0.54 -9.18 -0.25
CA LYS A 98 -1.53 -9.80 -1.14
C LYS A 98 -2.05 -11.16 -0.65
N GLU A 99 -1.22 -11.89 0.08
CA GLU A 99 -1.50 -13.25 0.54
C GLU A 99 -2.22 -13.21 1.89
N THR A 100 -1.66 -12.48 2.86
CA THR A 100 -2.19 -12.48 4.24
C THR A 100 -3.25 -11.41 4.49
N LEU A 101 -3.33 -10.42 3.61
CA LEU A 101 -4.11 -9.19 3.76
C LEU A 101 -3.70 -8.34 4.98
N ASP A 102 -2.52 -8.59 5.54
CA ASP A 102 -1.99 -7.78 6.63
C ASP A 102 -1.51 -6.42 6.14
N ILE A 103 -1.78 -5.41 6.96
CA ILE A 103 -1.36 -4.04 6.72
C ILE A 103 0.12 -3.92 7.07
N GLN A 104 0.92 -3.59 6.06
CA GLN A 104 2.36 -3.34 6.23
C GLN A 104 2.64 -1.86 6.50
N HIS A 105 1.83 -0.96 5.93
CA HIS A 105 2.02 0.47 6.11
C HIS A 105 0.72 1.24 5.86
N VAL A 106 0.48 2.26 6.68
CA VAL A 106 -0.62 3.20 6.52
C VAL A 106 -0.09 4.61 6.66
N ALA A 107 -0.54 5.49 5.78
CA ALA A 107 -0.28 6.91 5.90
C ALA A 107 -1.52 7.72 5.50
N THR A 108 -1.59 8.95 5.99
CA THR A 108 -2.62 9.91 5.57
C THR A 108 -2.00 11.18 5.05
N ALA A 109 -2.72 11.87 4.20
CA ALA A 109 -2.37 13.22 3.76
C ALA A 109 -3.64 14.08 3.76
N SER A 110 -3.47 15.40 3.76
CA SER A 110 -4.59 16.28 3.41
C SER A 110 -4.92 16.12 1.92
N ARG A 111 -6.16 16.42 1.52
CA ARG A 111 -6.62 16.27 0.12
C ARG A 111 -5.71 16.95 -0.91
N PHE A 112 -5.15 18.10 -0.58
CA PHE A 112 -4.23 18.86 -1.44
C PHE A 112 -2.76 18.78 -0.98
N GLY A 113 -2.48 18.02 0.08
CA GLY A 113 -1.14 17.83 0.61
C GLY A 113 -0.33 16.87 -0.24
N LYS A 114 0.96 17.18 -0.37
CA LYS A 114 1.95 16.30 -1.01
C LYS A 114 2.65 15.37 -0.01
N THR A 115 2.58 15.70 1.27
CA THR A 115 3.24 14.97 2.35
C THR A 115 2.33 13.89 2.89
N TRP A 116 2.82 12.66 2.88
CA TRP A 116 2.21 11.53 3.57
C TRP A 116 2.74 11.47 4.99
N LEU A 117 1.84 11.38 5.95
CA LEU A 117 2.13 11.22 7.37
C LEU A 117 1.82 9.77 7.76
N PRO A 118 2.83 8.95 8.09
CA PRO A 118 2.60 7.61 8.63
C PRO A 118 1.66 7.67 9.83
N LEU A 119 0.69 6.76 9.87
CA LEU A 119 -0.15 6.58 11.06
C LEU A 119 0.54 5.62 12.02
N ASP A 120 0.43 5.90 13.32
CA ASP A 120 0.84 4.95 14.35
C ASP A 120 -0.15 3.75 14.33
N PRO A 121 0.32 2.50 14.51
CA PRO A 121 -0.55 1.34 14.65
C PRO A 121 -1.67 1.51 15.68
N ALA A 122 -1.45 2.29 16.75
CA ALA A 122 -2.47 2.62 17.74
C ALA A 122 -3.66 3.41 17.16
N GLU A 123 -3.46 4.13 16.05
CA GLU A 123 -4.48 4.95 15.38
C GLU A 123 -5.26 4.19 14.30
N TYR A 124 -4.82 2.97 13.94
CA TYR A 124 -5.48 2.17 12.90
C TYR A 124 -6.96 1.89 13.20
N PRO A 125 -7.36 1.53 14.44
CA PRO A 125 -8.77 1.27 14.77
C PRO A 125 -9.70 2.43 14.40
N ASP A 126 -9.25 3.68 14.53
CA ASP A 126 -10.06 4.86 14.21
C ASP A 126 -10.06 5.21 12.73
N GLN A 127 -8.97 4.93 12.02
CA GLN A 127 -8.79 5.35 10.63
C GLN A 127 -9.28 4.33 9.61
N ILE A 128 -9.05 3.06 9.88
CA ILE A 128 -9.28 1.94 8.96
C ILE A 128 -9.98 0.76 9.62
N GLY A 129 -10.14 0.79 10.95
CA GLY A 129 -10.79 -0.27 11.72
C GLY A 129 -9.79 -1.29 12.23
N GLN A 130 -10.30 -2.29 12.92
CA GLN A 130 -9.55 -3.51 13.22
C GLN A 130 -9.85 -4.55 12.15
N ARG A 131 -8.91 -5.47 11.93
CA ARG A 131 -9.14 -6.61 11.07
C ARG A 131 -10.35 -7.38 11.61
N SER A 132 -11.38 -7.54 10.81
CA SER A 132 -12.52 -8.37 11.15
C SER A 132 -12.01 -9.80 11.18
N LEU A 133 -11.77 -10.35 12.37
CA LEU A 133 -11.49 -11.77 12.57
C LEU A 133 -12.80 -12.55 12.31
N SER A 134 -13.28 -12.56 11.07
CA SER A 134 -14.39 -13.38 10.66
C SER A 134 -13.84 -14.78 10.38
N GLY A 135 -13.60 -15.55 11.44
CA GLY A 135 -13.05 -16.90 11.32
C GLY A 135 -12.73 -17.64 12.62
N VAL A 136 -13.61 -17.60 13.62
CA VAL A 136 -13.74 -18.71 14.59
C VAL A 136 -15.23 -18.96 14.84
N VAL A 137 -15.82 -19.82 14.02
CA VAL A 137 -16.90 -20.74 14.42
C VAL A 137 -16.57 -22.09 13.81
#